data_AF-A0A7Y4SPN2-F1
#
_entry.id   AF-A0A7Y4SPN2-F1
#
_cell.length_a   1.000
_cell.length_b   1.000
_cell.length_c   1.000
_cell.angle_alpha   90.00
_cell.angle_beta   90.00
_cell.angle_gamma   90.00
#
_symmetry.space_group_name_H-M   'P 1'
#
loop_
_entity.id
_entity.type
_entity.pdbx_description
1 polymer ?
#
loop_
_entity_poly.entity_id
_entity_poly.type
_entity_poly.pdbx_seq_one_letter_code
_entity_poly.pdbx_strand_id
1 'polypeptide(L)' 'MRPIGVDDSFFDLGGDSLVAMRLISHVARRFHVEIPIQFLFQSPTVAAMAALCLPADGGA' A
#
# COMPACT_ATOMS: atom_id res chain seq x y z
N MET A 1 5.83 4.30 -22.54
CA MET A 1 5.26 4.23 -21.18
C MET A 1 6.40 3.82 -20.26
N ARG A 2 6.73 4.61 -19.24
CA ARG A 2 7.83 4.28 -18.32
C ARG A 2 7.37 3.14 -17.39
N PRO A 3 8.23 2.15 -17.06
CA PRO A 3 7.88 1.17 -16.04
C PRO A 3 7.64 1.85 -14.70
N ILE A 4 6.66 1.36 -13.95
CA ILE A 4 6.35 1.80 -12.59
C ILE A 4 7.26 1.03 -11.63
N GLY A 5 8.02 1.75 -10.82
CA GLY A 5 8.91 1.21 -9.80
C GLY A 5 8.25 1.12 -8.42
N VAL A 6 8.88 0.37 -7.51
CA VAL A 6 8.41 0.23 -6.11
C VAL A 6 8.55 1.52 -5.30
N ASP A 7 9.40 2.44 -5.75
CA ASP A 7 9.66 3.74 -5.16
C ASP A 7 8.84 4.87 -5.82
N ASP A 8 8.06 4.57 -6.86
CA ASP A 8 7.17 5.56 -7.46
C ASP A 8 6.00 5.85 -6.52
N SER A 9 5.75 7.13 -6.29
CA SER A 9 4.63 7.61 -5.47
C SER A 9 3.31 7.29 -6.13
N PHE A 10 2.42 6.61 -5.41
CA PHE A 10 1.05 6.32 -5.82
C PHE A 10 0.30 7.58 -6.27
N PHE A 11 0.51 8.72 -5.60
CA PHE A 11 -0.14 9.98 -5.94
C PHE A 11 0.46 10.64 -7.19
N ASP A 12 1.77 10.51 -7.40
CA ASP A 12 2.44 11.05 -8.60
C ASP A 12 2.03 10.30 -9.86
N LEU A 13 1.60 9.04 -9.71
CA LEU A 13 1.03 8.22 -10.77
C LEU A 13 -0.46 8.53 -11.03
N GLY A 14 -1.05 9.50 -10.32
CA GLY A 14 -2.44 9.90 -10.46
C GLY A 14 -3.42 9.10 -9.59
N GLY A 15 -2.94 8.42 -8.55
CA GLY A 15 -3.79 7.72 -7.59
C GLY A 15 -4.65 8.68 -6.76
N ASP A 16 -5.90 8.30 -6.51
CA ASP A 16 -6.86 9.04 -5.69
C ASP A 16 -7.33 8.23 -4.47
N SER A 17 -8.20 8.81 -3.65
CA SER A 17 -8.73 8.19 -2.44
C SER A 17 -9.58 6.93 -2.71
N LEU A 18 -10.26 6.85 -3.85
CA LEU A 18 -11.08 5.70 -4.21
C LEU A 18 -10.19 4.53 -4.66
N VAL A 19 -9.18 4.81 -5.49
CA VAL A 19 -8.19 3.81 -5.93
C VAL A 19 -7.36 3.36 -4.73
N ALA A 20 -7.01 4.26 -3.82
CA ALA A 20 -6.32 3.95 -2.57
C ALA A 20 -7.11 2.96 -1.70
N MET A 21 -8.40 3.22 -1.44
CA MET A 21 -9.24 2.30 -0.67
C MET A 21 -9.35 0.92 -1.32
N ARG A 22 -9.46 0.86 -2.65
CA ARG A 22 -9.49 -0.39 -3.41
C ARG A 22 -8.17 -1.15 -3.30
N LEU A 23 -7.05 -0.45 -3.43
CA LEU A 23 -5.70 -1.01 -3.28
C LEU A 23 -5.52 -1.62 -1.89
N ILE A 24 -5.78 -0.85 -0.83
CA ILE A 24 -5.66 -1.31 0.55
C ILE A 24 -6.53 -2.54 0.80
N SER A 25 -7.80 -2.50 0.39
CA SER A 25 -8.71 -3.63 0.56
C SER A 25 -8.24 -4.89 -0.18
N HIS A 26 -7.66 -4.72 -1.37
CA HIS A 26 -7.16 -5.83 -2.18
C HIS A 26 -5.91 -6.45 -1.55
N VAL A 27 -4.95 -5.63 -1.14
CA VAL A 27 -3.71 -6.09 -0.48
C VAL A 27 -4.03 -6.77 0.85
N ALA A 28 -4.88 -6.16 1.67
CA ALA A 28 -5.29 -6.72 2.96
C ALA A 28 -5.88 -8.13 2.81
N ARG A 29 -6.77 -8.33 1.84
CA ARG A 29 -7.37 -9.65 1.55
C ARG A 29 -6.38 -10.64 0.97
N ARG A 30 -5.44 -10.19 0.14
CA ARG A 30 -4.50 -11.07 -0.58
C ARG A 30 -3.36 -11.58 0.29
N PHE A 31 -2.94 -10.76 1.26
CA PHE A 31 -1.78 -11.03 2.11
C PHE A 31 -2.15 -11.24 3.58
N HIS A 32 -3.43 -11.14 3.94
CA HIS A 32 -3.91 -11.25 5.33
C HIS A 32 -3.17 -10.26 6.24
N VAL A 33 -3.12 -9.00 5.81
CA VAL A 33 -2.47 -7.88 6.53
C VAL A 33 -3.46 -6.76 6.74
N GLU A 34 -3.31 -6.00 7.82
CA GLU A 34 -4.03 -4.75 7.99
C GLU A 34 -3.13 -3.58 7.59
N ILE A 35 -3.62 -2.72 6.69
CA ILE A 35 -2.88 -1.55 6.23
C ILE A 35 -3.69 -0.29 6.57
N PRO A 36 -3.27 0.49 7.57
CA PRO A 36 -3.88 1.77 7.87
C PRO A 36 -3.75 2.72 6.67
N ILE A 37 -4.84 3.38 6.26
CA ILE A 37 -4.82 4.31 5.12
C ILE A 37 -3.84 5.48 5.31
N GLN A 38 -3.59 5.88 6.55
CA GLN A 38 -2.57 6.86 6.92
C GLN A 38 -1.16 6.50 6.41
N PHE A 39 -0.82 5.21 6.29
CA PHE A 39 0.49 4.80 5.77
C PHE A 39 0.66 5.14 4.30
N LEU A 40 -0.40 5.00 3.50
CA LEU A 40 -0.37 5.41 2.10
C LEU A 40 -0.13 6.92 1.97
N PHE A 41 -0.66 7.74 2.88
CA PHE A 41 -0.44 9.18 2.88
C PHE A 41 0.95 9.59 3.38
N GLN A 42 1.48 8.88 4.38
CA GLN A 42 2.79 9.18 4.97
C GLN A 42 3.95 8.66 4.11
N SER A 43 3.75 7.54 3.41
CA SER A 43 4.76 6.89 2.61
C SER A 43 4.11 6.25 1.38
N PRO A 44 3.86 7.02 0.31
CA PRO A 44 3.03 6.63 -0.81
C PRO A 44 3.72 5.68 -1.80
N THR A 45 4.69 4.88 -1.36
CA THR A 45 5.43 3.96 -2.22
C THR A 45 5.16 2.51 -1.83
N VAL A 46 5.24 1.60 -2.80
CA VAL A 46 5.03 0.17 -2.56
C VAL A 46 6.09 -0.36 -1.60
N ALA A 47 7.35 0.06 -1.78
CA ALA A 47 8.45 -0.34 -0.92
C ALA A 47 8.22 0.04 0.55
N ALA A 48 7.78 1.28 0.81
CA ALA A 48 7.52 1.74 2.17
C ALA A 48 6.29 1.07 2.79
N MET A 49 5.21 0.90 2.04
CA MET A 49 4.05 0.16 2.53
C MET A 49 4.41 -1.29 2.87
N ALA A 50 5.21 -1.96 2.04
CA ALA A 50 5.66 -3.33 2.30
C ALA A 50 6.53 -3.44 3.57
N ALA A 51 7.38 -2.45 3.84
CA ALA A 51 8.19 -2.40 5.06
C ALA A 51 7.35 -2.21 6.34
N LEU A 52 6.19 -1.57 6.22
CA LEU A 52 5.28 -1.29 7.35
C LEU A 52 4.19 -2.37 7.55
N CYS A 53 3.98 -3.24 6.56
CA CYS A 53 3.02 -4.34 6.68
C CYS A 53 3.53 -5.37 7.69
N LEU A 54 2.88 -5.44 8.84
CA LEU A 54 3.01 -6.58 9.75
C LEU A 54 1.97 -7.64 9.34
N PRO A 55 2.30 -8.94 9.40
CA PRO A 55 1.30 -10.01 9.27
C PRO A 55 0.17 -9.75 10.28
N ALA A 56 -1.09 -9.80 9.84
CA ALA A 56 -2.22 -9.67 10.78
C ALA A 56 -2.34 -10.93 11.67
N ASP A 57 -1.69 -12.01 11.27
CA ASP A 57 -1.50 -13.18 12.12
C ASP A 57 -0.39 -12.89 13.14
N GLY A 58 -0.81 -12.66 14.39
CA GLY A 58 0.06 -12.76 15.56
C GLY A 58 0.68 -14.16 15.60
N GLY A 59 1.82 -14.32 14.93
CA GLY A 59 2.68 -15.48 15.00
C GLY A 59 3.71 -15.35 16.11
N ALA A 60 3.26 -15.16 17.35
CA ALA A 60 3.87 -15.58 18.62
C ALA A 60 2.96 -15.16 19.80
#